data_AF-A0A961J7L2-F1
#
_entry.id   AF-A0A961J7L2-F1
#
_cell.length_a   1.000
_cell.length_b   1.000
_cell.length_c   1.000
_cell.angle_alpha   90.00
_cell.angle_beta   90.00
_cell.angle_gamma   90.00
#
_symmetry.space_group_name_H-M   'P 1'
#
loop_
_entity.id
_entity.type
_entity.pdbx_description
1 polymer ?
#
loop_
_entity_poly.entity_id
_entity_poly.type
_entity_poly.pdbx_seq_one_letter_code
_entity_poly.pdbx_strand_id
1 'polypeptide(L)' 'MNRAALIATMALLLAACGADGPPLRPEVETTITLGKGGISTQTGVSVQSGPVTVGVRL' A
#
# COMPACT_ATOMS: atom_id res chain seq x y z
N MET A 1 31.63 -21.96 6.74
CA MET A 1 30.52 -22.18 7.70
C MET A 1 29.95 -20.88 8.28
N ASN A 2 30.73 -19.82 8.51
CA ASN A 2 30.22 -18.57 9.12
C ASN A 2 29.29 -17.69 8.25
N ARG A 3 29.47 -17.67 6.92
CA ARG A 3 28.72 -16.74 6.04
C ARG A 3 27.25 -17.10 5.87
N ALA A 4 26.95 -18.40 5.77
CA ALA A 4 25.59 -18.89 5.64
C ALA A 4 24.76 -18.59 6.90
N ALA A 5 25.38 -18.71 8.08
CA ALA A 5 24.75 -18.38 9.35
C ALA A 5 24.36 -16.90 9.42
N LEU A 6 25.24 -15.99 8.98
CA LEU A 6 24.97 -14.54 8.95
C LEU A 6 23.80 -14.17 8.02
N ILE A 7 23.76 -14.74 6.82
CA ILE A 7 22.69 -14.49 5.84
C ILE A 7 21.35 -14.99 6.38
N ALA A 8 21.35 -16.19 6.99
CA ALA A 8 20.15 -16.76 7.61
C ALA A 8 19.62 -15.86 8.73
N THR A 9 20.48 -15.41 9.65
CA THR A 9 20.06 -14.51 10.74
C THR A 9 19.51 -13.18 10.23
N MET A 10 20.08 -12.64 9.16
CA MET A 10 19.63 -11.37 8.56
C MET A 10 18.27 -11.51 7.86
N ALA A 11 18.03 -12.65 7.19
CA ALA A 11 16.74 -12.95 6.58
C ALA A 11 15.62 -13.11 7.63
N LEU A 12 15.90 -13.78 8.76
CA LEU A 12 14.93 -13.91 9.85
C LEU A 12 14.59 -12.56 10.49
N LEU A 13 15.56 -11.66 10.64
CA LEU A 13 15.34 -10.30 11.15
C LEU A 13 14.47 -9.46 10.19
N LEU A 14 14.63 -9.62 8.88
CA LEU A 14 13.81 -8.95 7.87
C LEU A 14 12.37 -9.47 7.84
N ALA A 15 12.19 -10.79 7.96
CA ALA A 15 10.86 -11.38 8.07
C ALA A 15 10.12 -10.90 9.33
N ALA A 16 10.84 -10.76 10.45
CA ALA A 16 10.30 -10.20 11.69
C ALA A 16 10.01 -8.69 11.60
N CYS A 17 10.59 -7.97 10.62
CA CYS A 17 10.34 -6.55 10.39
C CYS A 17 9.00 -6.28 9.66
N GLY A 18 8.19 -7.30 9.40
CA GLY A 18 6.81 -7.12 8.91
C GLY A 18 6.68 -7.13 7.39
N ALA A 19 7.55 -7.87 6.68
CA ALA A 19 7.35 -8.15 5.25
C ALA A 19 5.98 -8.83 4.99
N ASP A 20 5.46 -9.56 5.99
CA ASP A 20 4.13 -10.20 5.99
C ASP A 20 3.15 -9.51 6.95
N GLY A 21 3.13 -8.16 6.97
CA GLY A 21 2.11 -7.41 7.71
C GLY A 21 0.67 -7.82 7.30
N PRO A 22 -0.33 -7.64 8.18
CA PRO A 22 -1.73 -7.90 7.83
C PRO A 22 -2.10 -7.16 6.54
N PRO A 23 -2.99 -7.74 5.71
CA PRO A 23 -3.27 -7.22 4.38
C PRO A 23 -3.63 -5.73 4.46
N LEU A 24 -2.90 -4.90 3.72
CA LEU A 24 -3.19 -3.47 3.63
C LEU A 24 -4.61 -3.31 3.07
N ARG A 25 -5.41 -2.46 3.71
CA ARG A 25 -6.78 -2.17 3.29
C ARG A 25 -6.75 -0.95 2.36
N PRO A 26 -6.83 -1.14 1.04
CA PRO A 26 -6.93 0.01 0.14
C PRO A 26 -8.27 0.71 0.36
N GLU A 27 -8.23 2.03 0.32
CA GLU A 27 -9.42 2.86 0.19
C GLU A 27 -9.61 3.21 -1.29
N VAL A 28 -10.82 2.99 -1.78
CA VAL A 28 -11.21 3.33 -3.15
C VAL A 28 -12.26 4.43 -3.06
N GLU A 29 -11.92 5.61 -3.58
CA GLU A 29 -12.80 6.76 -3.66
C GLU A 29 -13.26 6.91 -5.11
N THR A 30 -14.56 6.84 -5.35
CA THR A 30 -15.14 7.11 -6.68
C THR A 30 -16.10 8.28 -6.57
N THR A 31 -15.80 9.38 -7.23
CA THR A 31 -16.62 10.58 -7.23
C THR A 31 -17.28 10.71 -8.60
N ILE A 32 -18.62 10.70 -8.61
CA ILE A 32 -19.40 10.96 -9.83
C ILE A 32 -20.05 12.33 -9.65
N THR A 33 -19.69 13.27 -10.52
CA THR A 33 -20.26 14.61 -10.53
C THR A 33 -21.19 14.76 -11.72
N LEU A 34 -22.47 15.05 -11.45
CA LEU A 34 -23.47 15.38 -12.45
C LEU A 34 -23.74 16.89 -12.43
N GLY A 35 -23.63 17.54 -13.59
CA GLY A 35 -23.92 18.95 -13.73
C GLY A 35 -24.45 19.31 -15.11
N LYS A 36 -24.79 20.59 -15.28
CA LYS A 36 -25.29 21.11 -16.57
C LYS A 36 -24.29 20.94 -17.73
N GLY A 37 -23.01 20.76 -17.43
CA GLY A 37 -21.94 20.52 -18.41
C GLY A 37 -21.64 19.05 -18.70
N GLY A 38 -22.41 18.11 -18.14
CA GLY A 38 -22.22 16.66 -18.35
C GLY A 38 -21.86 15.90 -17.08
N ILE A 39 -21.28 14.72 -17.27
CA ILE A 39 -20.88 13.77 -16.23
C ILE A 39 -19.36 13.74 -16.16
N SER A 40 -18.81 13.96 -14.98
CA SER A 40 -17.39 13.73 -14.70
C SER A 40 -17.26 12.62 -13.67
N THR A 41 -16.34 11.69 -13.90
CA THR A 41 -16.04 10.60 -12.98
C THR A 41 -14.57 10.69 -12.61
N GLN A 42 -14.29 10.70 -11.32
CA GLN A 42 -12.94 10.70 -10.78
C GLN A 42 -12.77 9.47 -9.90
N THR A 43 -11.64 8.77 -10.04
CA THR A 43 -11.37 7.56 -9.25
C THR A 43 -10.01 7.67 -8.57
N GLY A 44 -10.00 7.52 -7.25
CA GLY A 44 -8.81 7.53 -6.42
C GLY A 44 -8.63 6.18 -5.73
N VAL A 45 -7.37 5.72 -5.65
CA VAL A 45 -6.99 4.57 -4.83
C VAL A 45 -5.89 5.01 -3.89
N SER A 46 -6.07 4.79 -2.59
CA SER A 46 -5.07 5.09 -1.57
C SER A 46 -4.84 3.90 -0.66
N VAL A 47 -3.60 3.78 -0.20
CA VAL A 47 -3.16 2.74 0.72
C VAL A 47 -2.43 3.41 1.87
N GLN A 48 -2.81 3.08 3.10
CA GLN A 48 -2.16 3.56 4.31
C GLN A 48 -1.43 2.41 5.01
N SER A 49 -0.16 2.65 5.34
CA SER A 49 0.69 1.75 6.11
C SER A 49 1.33 2.53 7.25
N GLY A 50 0.72 2.47 8.44
CA GLY A 50 1.14 3.28 9.59
C GLY A 50 1.10 4.78 9.26
N PRO A 51 2.22 5.54 9.43
CA PRO A 51 2.25 6.97 9.14
C PRO A 51 2.41 7.30 7.63
N VAL A 52 2.58 6.30 6.77
CA VAL A 52 2.81 6.50 5.33
C VAL A 52 1.52 6.25 4.56
N THR A 53 1.15 7.20 3.69
CA THR A 53 0.00 7.07 2.78
C THR A 53 0.49 7.27 1.34
N VAL A 54 0.12 6.35 0.45
CA VAL A 54 0.41 6.43 -0.99
C VAL A 54 -0.90 6.34 -1.74
N GLY A 55 -1.11 7.20 -2.74
CA GLY A 55 -2.33 7.16 -3.54
C GLY A 55 -2.14 7.67 -4.96
N VAL A 56 -3.03 7.21 -5.85
CA VAL A 56 -3.12 7.63 -7.25
C VAL A 56 -4.54 8.09 -7.55
N ARG A 57 -4.69 9.08 -8.44
CA ARG A 57 -5.99 9.59 -8.90
C ARG A 57 -6.02 9.65 -10.42
N LEU A 58 -7.14 9.22 -11.00
CA LEU A 58 -7.47 9.24 -12.43
C LEU A 58 -8.62 10.21 -12.68
#